data_AF-A0A7C6TRI7-F1
#
_entry.id   AF-A0A7C6TRI7-F1
#
_cell.length_a   1.000
_cell.length_b   1.000
_cell.length_c   1.000
_cell.angle_alpha   90.00
_cell.angle_beta   90.00
_cell.angle_gamma   90.00
#
_symmetry.space_group_name_H-M   'P 1'
#
loop_
_entity.id
_entity.type
_entity.pdbx_description
1 polymer ?
#
loop_
_entity_poly.entity_id
_entity_poly.type
_entity_poly.pdbx_seq_one_letter_code
_entity_poly.pdbx_strand_id
1 'polypeptide(L)'
;MLGVLVGLLCAASWASGSILMRDLARKLDPFTLNAPRSLVGGLAALAITLFTGRAEGYQAITPDKLFFMLISMGIGGCIGDSFYTISLGRIGVARAF
;
A
#
# COMPACT_ATOMS: atom_id res chain seq x y z
N MET A 1 20.25 -13.15 4.73
CA MET A 1 19.30 -13.57 5.78
C MET A 1 18.34 -12.45 6.18
N LEU A 2 18.79 -11.21 6.42
CA LEU A 2 17.91 -10.09 6.79
C LEU A 2 16.75 -9.84 5.80
N GLY A 3 17.01 -9.87 4.48
CA GLY A 3 15.95 -9.69 3.48
C GLY A 3 14.86 -10.77 3.54
N VAL A 4 15.21 -12.01 3.89
CA VAL A 4 14.22 -13.10 4.07
C VAL A 4 13.34 -12.82 5.28
N LEU A 5 13.95 -12.39 6.40
CA LEU A 5 13.21 -12.02 7.60
C LEU A 5 12.24 -10.87 7.35
N VAL A 6 12.70 -9.80 6.68
CA VAL A 6 11.85 -8.65 6.31
C VAL A 6 10.73 -9.09 5.37
N GLY A 7 10.99 -10.00 4.42
CA GLY A 7 9.97 -10.57 3.55
C GLY A 7 8.90 -11.35 4.31
N LEU A 8 9.30 -12.18 5.29
CA LEU A 8 8.36 -12.91 6.15
C LEU A 8 7.52 -11.97 7.02
N LEU A 9 8.13 -10.94 7.60
CA LEU A 9 7.41 -9.91 8.36
C LEU A 9 6.42 -9.13 7.48
N CYS A 10 6.80 -8.85 6.24
CA CYS A 10 5.91 -8.23 5.25
C CYS A 10 4.70 -9.13 4.97
N ALA A 11 4.91 -10.42 4.70
CA ALA A 11 3.84 -11.38 4.45
C ALA A 11 2.90 -11.53 5.67
N ALA A 12 3.47 -11.63 6.88
CA ALA A 12 2.71 -11.70 8.12
C ALA A 12 1.89 -10.43 8.37
N SER A 13 2.46 -9.24 8.09
CA SER A 13 1.77 -7.95 8.20
C SER A 13 0.60 -7.85 7.23
N TRP A 14 0.79 -8.30 5.99
CA TRP A 14 -0.28 -8.36 4.99
C TRP A 14 -1.41 -9.30 5.43
N ALA A 15 -1.09 -10.55 5.81
CA ALA A 15 -2.11 -11.51 6.24
C ALA A 15 -2.93 -11.00 7.44
N SER A 16 -2.24 -10.45 8.45
CA SER A 16 -2.89 -9.88 9.64
C SER A 16 -3.75 -8.67 9.28
N GLY A 17 -3.22 -7.77 8.46
CA GLY A 17 -3.93 -6.58 7.97
C GLY A 17 -5.21 -6.94 7.20
N SER A 18 -5.15 -7.92 6.31
CA SER A 18 -6.31 -8.40 5.55
C SER A 18 -7.42 -8.95 6.44
N ILE A 19 -7.07 -9.68 7.50
CA ILE A 19 -8.03 -10.21 8.47
C ILE A 19 -8.73 -9.07 9.22
N LEU A 20 -7.97 -8.11 9.72
CA LEU A 20 -8.50 -6.94 10.44
C LEU A 20 -9.37 -6.07 9.53
N MET A 21 -8.94 -5.86 8.29
CA MET A 21 -9.59 -4.99 7.33
C MET A 21 -10.89 -5.57 6.78
N ARG A 22 -11.08 -6.91 6.82
CA ARG A 22 -12.28 -7.58 6.30
C ARG A 22 -13.58 -7.01 6.85
N ASP A 23 -13.66 -6.77 8.16
CA ASP A 23 -14.90 -6.25 8.76
C ASP A 23 -15.14 -4.79 8.37
N LEU A 24 -14.09 -3.98 8.32
CA LEU A 24 -14.18 -2.59 7.89
C LEU A 24 -14.55 -2.47 6.41
N ALA A 25 -14.03 -3.36 5.55
CA ALA A 25 -14.32 -3.40 4.11
C ALA A 25 -15.80 -3.70 3.78
N ARG A 26 -16.58 -4.18 4.75
CA ARG A 26 -18.03 -4.35 4.60
C ARG A 26 -18.84 -3.10 4.95
N LYS A 27 -18.23 -2.17 5.70
CA LYS A 27 -18.90 -1.01 6.31
C LYS A 27 -18.49 0.30 5.66
N LEU A 28 -17.27 0.35 5.12
CA LEU A 28 -16.67 1.55 4.52
C LEU A 28 -16.43 1.34 3.03
N ASP A 29 -16.52 2.42 2.28
CA ASP A 29 -16.12 2.42 0.88
C ASP A 29 -14.59 2.25 0.74
N PRO A 30 -14.10 1.78 -0.42
CA PRO A 30 -12.67 1.51 -0.60
C PRO A 30 -11.79 2.74 -0.43
N PHE A 31 -12.26 3.94 -0.78
CA PHE A 31 -11.46 5.15 -0.69
C PHE A 31 -11.23 5.52 0.79
N THR A 32 -12.29 5.52 1.60
CA THR A 32 -12.21 5.78 3.05
C THR A 32 -11.30 4.78 3.76
N LEU A 33 -11.24 3.53 3.29
CA LEU A 33 -10.40 2.49 3.88
C LEU A 33 -8.95 2.52 3.38
N ASN A 34 -8.72 2.90 2.12
CA ASN A 34 -7.39 2.94 1.50
C ASN A 34 -6.64 4.26 1.76
N ALA A 35 -7.30 5.41 1.72
CA ALA A 35 -6.64 6.71 1.82
C ALA A 35 -5.82 6.90 3.11
N PRO A 36 -6.31 6.56 4.32
CA PRO A 36 -5.52 6.66 5.54
C PRO A 36 -4.31 5.73 5.53
N ARG A 37 -4.46 4.51 4.98
CA ARG A 37 -3.37 3.52 4.89
C ARG A 37 -2.26 4.02 3.97
N SER A 38 -2.64 4.53 2.81
CA SER A 38 -1.70 5.10 1.83
C SER A 38 -1.00 6.33 2.37
N LEU A 39 -1.72 7.19 3.12
CA LEU A 39 -1.12 8.34 3.79
C LEU A 39 -0.08 7.92 4.84
N VAL A 40 -0.43 6.99 5.74
CA VAL A 40 0.49 6.50 6.77
C VAL A 40 1.69 5.81 6.15
N GLY A 41 1.49 4.97 5.12
CA GLY A 41 2.57 4.32 4.38
C GLY A 41 3.49 5.32 3.68
N GLY A 42 2.92 6.35 3.05
CA GLY A 42 3.67 7.43 2.41
C GLY A 42 4.49 8.25 3.41
N LEU A 43 3.92 8.61 4.56
CA LEU A 43 4.63 9.32 5.62
C LEU A 43 5.75 8.47 6.22
N ALA A 44 5.53 7.17 6.42
CA ALA A 44 6.56 6.24 6.88
C ALA A 44 7.71 6.13 5.86
N ALA A 45 7.40 6.00 4.57
CA ALA A 45 8.40 5.95 3.51
C ALA A 45 9.19 7.27 3.42
N LEU A 46 8.52 8.43 3.57
CA LEU A 46 9.16 9.74 3.62
C LEU A 46 10.11 9.83 4.83
N ALA A 47 9.66 9.44 6.02
CA ALA A 47 10.48 9.43 7.22
C ALA A 47 11.73 8.55 7.05
N ILE A 48 11.58 7.33 6.52
CA ILE A 48 12.71 6.44 6.24
C ILE A 48 13.69 7.09 5.26
N THR A 49 13.19 7.77 4.22
CA THR A 49 14.03 8.45 3.23
C THR A 49 14.87 9.56 3.87
N LEU A 50 14.25 10.36 4.75
CA LEU A 50 14.94 11.43 5.49
C LEU A 50 15.97 10.85 6.47
N PHE A 51 15.59 9.86 7.29
CA PHE A 51 16.49 9.25 8.28
C PHE A 51 17.65 8.48 7.67
N THR A 52 17.51 7.99 6.43
CA THR A 52 18.59 7.29 5.71
C THR A 52 19.46 8.22 4.87
N GLY A 53 19.21 9.53 4.90
CA GLY A 53 19.98 10.52 4.13
C GLY A 53 19.77 10.42 2.62
N ARG A 54 18.71 9.76 2.15
CA ARG A 54 18.44 9.51 0.73
C ARG A 54 17.63 10.61 0.04
N ALA A 55 17.47 11.76 0.68
CA ALA A 55 16.69 12.87 0.16
C ALA A 55 17.28 13.47 -1.13
N GLU A 56 18.59 13.37 -1.35
CA GLU A 56 19.23 13.85 -2.59
C GLU A 56 18.67 13.16 -3.85
N GLY A 57 18.16 11.92 -3.72
CA GLY A 57 17.55 11.18 -4.81
C GLY A 57 16.32 11.86 -5.43
N TYR A 58 15.66 12.78 -4.70
CA TYR A 58 14.54 13.56 -5.24
C TYR A 58 14.95 14.47 -6.39
N GLN A 59 16.21 14.92 -6.45
CA GLN A 59 16.71 15.75 -7.54
C GLN A 59 16.79 14.98 -8.88
N ALA A 60 16.86 13.65 -8.82
CA ALA A 60 16.91 12.79 -10.01
C ALA A 60 15.52 12.44 -10.58
N ILE A 61 14.45 12.97 -10.00
CA ILE A 61 13.08 12.77 -10.47
C ILE A 61 12.81 13.68 -11.66
N THR A 62 12.74 13.07 -12.84
CA THR A 62 12.32 13.75 -14.07
C THR A 62 10.78 13.74 -14.17
N PRO A 63 10.18 14.67 -14.95
CA PRO A 63 8.74 14.68 -15.19
C PRO A 63 8.19 13.34 -15.71
N ASP A 64 8.94 12.64 -16.57
CA ASP A 64 8.53 11.34 -17.09
C ASP A 64 8.45 10.27 -16.00
N LYS A 65 9.44 10.22 -15.09
CA LYS A 65 9.41 9.29 -13.94
C LYS A 65 8.23 9.57 -13.04
N LEU A 66 7.94 10.84 -12.78
CA LEU A 66 6.78 11.25 -11.99
C LEU A 66 5.48 10.84 -12.68
N PHE A 67 5.37 11.04 -13.99
CA PHE A 67 4.21 10.64 -14.79
C PHE A 67 3.96 9.13 -14.72
N PHE A 68 4.99 8.31 -14.96
CA PHE A 68 4.86 6.85 -14.84
C PHE A 68 4.51 6.40 -13.42
N MET A 69 5.08 7.04 -12.40
CA MET A 69 4.75 6.77 -11.00
C MET A 69 3.29 7.09 -10.68
N LEU A 70 2.79 8.25 -11.14
CA LEU A 70 1.39 8.65 -10.94
C LEU A 70 0.41 7.70 -11.65
N ILE A 71 0.72 7.28 -12.88
CA ILE A 71 -0.10 6.28 -13.59
C ILE A 71 -0.07 4.94 -12.87
N SER A 72 1.11 4.47 -12.48
CA SER A 72 1.27 3.20 -11.76
C SER A 72 0.47 3.21 -10.45
N MET A 73 0.53 4.32 -9.70
CA MET A 73 -0.23 4.47 -8.46
C MET A 73 -1.74 4.60 -8.72
N GLY A 74 -2.14 5.26 -9.80
CA GLY A 74 -3.55 5.33 -10.18
C GLY A 74 -4.14 3.96 -10.54
N ILE A 75 -3.41 3.16 -11.32
CA ILE A 75 -3.89 1.84 -11.76
C ILE A 75 -3.75 0.81 -10.64
N GLY A 76 -2.55 0.63 -10.09
CA GLY A 76 -2.31 -0.36 -9.04
C GLY A 76 -2.87 0.09 -7.70
N GLY A 77 -2.43 1.25 -7.22
CA GLY A 77 -2.75 1.74 -5.89
C GLY A 77 -4.18 2.22 -5.70
N CYS A 78 -4.83 2.81 -6.71
CA CYS A 78 -6.23 3.24 -6.57
C CYS A 78 -7.20 2.16 -7.08
N ILE A 79 -7.08 1.76 -8.35
CA ILE A 79 -8.04 0.81 -8.95
C ILE A 79 -7.83 -0.59 -8.38
N GLY A 80 -6.59 -1.08 -8.33
CA GLY A 80 -6.27 -2.40 -7.78
C GLY A 80 -6.67 -2.54 -6.31
N ASP A 81 -6.25 -1.62 -5.44
CA ASP A 81 -6.61 -1.67 -4.01
C ASP A 81 -8.12 -1.53 -3.78
N SER A 82 -8.82 -0.82 -4.66
CA SER A 82 -10.28 -0.71 -4.58
C SER A 82 -10.93 -2.07 -4.85
N PHE A 83 -10.52 -2.75 -5.92
CA PHE A 83 -11.02 -4.10 -6.21
C PHE A 83 -10.67 -5.10 -5.11
N TYR A 84 -9.45 -5.02 -4.57
CA TYR A 84 -9.03 -5.84 -3.44
C TYR A 84 -9.93 -5.61 -2.20
N THR A 85 -10.21 -4.34 -1.88
CA THR A 85 -11.06 -4.02 -0.72
C THR A 85 -12.49 -4.51 -0.93
N ILE A 86 -13.03 -4.35 -2.15
CA ILE A 86 -14.37 -4.83 -2.51
C ILE A 86 -14.43 -6.36 -2.43
N SER A 87 -13.43 -7.08 -2.95
CA SER A 87 -13.38 -8.55 -2.90
C SER A 87 -13.28 -9.02 -1.44
N LEU A 88 -12.45 -8.37 -0.63
CA LEU A 88 -12.30 -8.67 0.78
C LEU A 88 -13.61 -8.58 1.56
N GLY A 89 -14.41 -7.53 1.30
CA GLY A 89 -15.73 -7.36 1.91
C GLY A 89 -16.76 -8.41 1.47
N ARG A 90 -16.75 -8.78 0.17
CA ARG A 90 -17.75 -9.66 -0.46
C ARG A 90 -17.47 -11.14 -0.26
N ILE A 91 -16.27 -11.61 -0.58
CA ILE A 91 -15.91 -13.04 -0.62
C ILE A 91 -14.97 -13.47 0.51
N GLY A 92 -14.47 -12.51 1.30
CA GLY A 92 -13.63 -12.75 2.47
C GLY A 92 -12.17 -13.06 2.13
N VAL A 93 -11.32 -13.05 3.17
CA VAL A 93 -9.85 -13.11 3.06
C VAL A 93 -9.36 -14.33 2.26
N ALA A 94 -9.95 -15.51 2.46
CA ALA A 94 -9.46 -16.75 1.85
C ALA A 94 -9.66 -16.86 0.33
N ARG A 95 -10.48 -15.99 -0.28
CA ARG A 95 -10.82 -16.02 -1.72
C ARG A 95 -10.56 -14.70 -2.43
N ALA A 96 -10.11 -13.66 -1.72
CA ALA A 96 -10.00 -12.30 -2.23
C ALA A 96 -8.70 -12.03 -3.02
N PHE A 97 -7.78 -13.00 -3.06
CA PHE A 97 -6.47 -12.93 -3.70
C PHE A 97 -6.44 -13.69 -5.02
#